data_AF-A0A6I4M2Q7-F1
#
_entry.id   AF-A0A6I4M2Q7-F1
#
_cell.length_a   1.000
_cell.length_b   1.000
_cell.length_c   1.000
_cell.angle_alpha   90.00
_cell.angle_beta   90.00
_cell.angle_gamma   90.00
#
_symmetry.space_group_name_H-M   'P 1'
#
loop_
_entity.id
_entity.type
_entity.pdbx_description
1 polymer ?
#
loop_
_entity_poly.entity_id
_entity_poly.type
_entity_poly.pdbx_seq_one_letter_code
_entity_poly.pdbx_strand_id
1 'polypeptide(L)'
;MGLLAEEGTEIEPGDQIMALADPFGALLEAAQRAGTVRADARLDEVMALVAATGHGAVAGGWSDDLRRRTVELVKDALRPR
;
A
#
# COMPACT_ATOMS: atom_id res chain seq x y z
N MET A 1 30.57 -17.04 -11.49
CA MET A 1 29.53 -16.18 -10.89
C MET A 1 28.84 -15.52 -12.05
N GLY A 2 27.68 -16.06 -12.44
CA GLY A 2 27.04 -15.83 -13.73
C GLY A 2 26.33 -14.47 -13.84
N LEU A 3 26.41 -13.94 -15.05
CA LEU A 3 25.87 -12.68 -15.57
C LEU A 3 24.32 -12.69 -15.66
N LEU A 4 23.64 -12.98 -14.54
CA LEU A 4 22.16 -12.95 -14.44
C LEU A 4 21.66 -12.07 -13.28
N ALA A 5 22.56 -11.43 -12.53
CA ALA A 5 22.17 -10.48 -11.48
C ALA A 5 22.09 -9.02 -11.98
N GLU A 6 22.49 -8.73 -13.21
CA GLU A 6 22.55 -7.37 -13.78
C GLU A 6 21.31 -6.95 -14.59
N GLU A 7 20.31 -7.82 -14.75
CA GLU A 7 19.09 -7.52 -15.52
C GLU A 7 17.78 -7.67 -14.71
N GLY A 8 17.89 -7.62 -13.38
CA GLY A 8 16.73 -7.35 -12.54
C GLY A 8 16.51 -5.85 -12.51
N THR A 9 15.53 -5.33 -13.25
CA THR A 9 15.12 -3.93 -13.12
C THR A 9 14.88 -3.67 -11.63
N GLU A 10 15.58 -2.70 -11.04
CA GLU A 10 15.33 -2.30 -9.66
C GLU A 10 13.91 -1.76 -9.61
N ILE A 11 12.99 -2.64 -9.21
CA ILE A 11 11.58 -2.32 -9.19
C ILE A 11 11.37 -1.51 -7.92
N GLU A 12 11.20 -0.21 -8.08
CA GLU A 12 10.76 0.62 -6.97
C GLU A 12 9.34 0.18 -6.59
N PRO A 13 9.11 -0.35 -5.37
CA PRO A 13 7.80 -0.89 -5.00
C PRO A 13 6.66 0.12 -5.14
N GLY A 14 6.97 1.42 -5.02
CA GLY A 14 6.01 2.50 -5.20
C GLY A 14 5.38 2.52 -6.59
N ASP A 15 6.18 2.45 -7.66
CA ASP A 15 5.69 2.55 -9.04
C ASP A 15 4.78 1.39 -9.43
N GLN A 16 5.10 0.18 -8.97
CA GLN A 16 4.22 -0.98 -9.17
C GLN A 16 2.92 -0.88 -8.39
N ILE A 17 2.99 -0.35 -7.17
CA ILE A 17 1.79 -0.12 -6.37
C ILE A 17 0.89 0.90 -7.08
N MET A 18 1.45 1.96 -7.68
CA MET A 18 0.67 2.94 -8.43
C MET A 18 -0.05 2.36 -9.65
N ALA A 19 0.49 1.31 -10.28
CA ALA A 19 -0.22 0.59 -11.36
C ALA A 19 -1.51 -0.11 -10.89
N LEU A 20 -1.72 -0.25 -9.57
CA LEU A 20 -2.93 -0.80 -8.98
C LEU A 20 -3.97 0.29 -8.62
N ALA A 21 -3.81 1.53 -9.08
CA ALA A 21 -4.72 2.62 -8.72
C ALA A 21 -6.20 2.31 -9.03
N ASP A 22 -6.49 1.78 -10.23
CA ASP A 22 -7.86 1.43 -10.64
C ASP A 22 -8.54 0.38 -9.73
N PRO A 23 -7.92 -0.79 -9.45
CA PRO A 23 -8.52 -1.75 -8.53
C PRO A 23 -8.63 -1.21 -7.10
N PHE A 24 -7.66 -0.40 -6.62
CA PHE A 24 -7.79 0.26 -5.33
C PHE A 24 -8.94 1.27 -5.30
N GLY A 25 -9.19 1.99 -6.39
CA GLY A 25 -10.34 2.87 -6.54
C GLY A 25 -11.66 2.12 -6.37
N ALA A 26 -11.82 1.00 -7.08
CA ALA A 26 -13.02 0.17 -6.98
C ALA A 26 -13.23 -0.40 -5.56
N LEU A 27 -12.15 -0.80 -4.88
CA LEU A 27 -12.20 -1.28 -3.50
C LEU A 27 -12.57 -0.16 -2.53
N LEU A 28 -12.00 1.04 -2.70
CA LEU A 28 -12.31 2.21 -1.86
C LEU A 28 -13.78 2.58 -1.98
N GLU A 29 -14.31 2.67 -3.20
CA GLU A 29 -15.74 2.95 -3.44
C GLU A 29 -16.64 1.88 -2.83
N ALA A 30 -16.28 0.60 -2.96
CA ALA A 30 -17.04 -0.49 -2.36
C ALA A 30 -17.03 -0.43 -0.81
N ALA A 31 -15.87 -0.16 -0.21
CA ALA A 31 -15.71 -0.06 1.23
C ALA A 31 -16.43 1.17 1.81
N GLN A 32 -16.41 2.29 1.11
CA GLN A 32 -17.18 3.49 1.48
C GLN A 32 -18.69 3.23 1.41
N ARG A 33 -19.17 2.56 0.36
CA ARG A 33 -20.60 2.14 0.27
C ARG A 33 -21.01 1.17 1.36
N ALA A 34 -20.09 0.30 1.79
CA ALA A 34 -20.32 -0.63 2.89
C ALA A 34 -20.22 0.04 4.28
N GLY A 35 -19.83 1.32 4.35
CA GLY A 35 -19.63 2.03 5.61
C GLY A 35 -18.46 1.49 6.44
N THR A 36 -17.47 0.83 5.81
CA THR A 36 -16.28 0.30 6.48
C THR A 36 -15.05 1.18 6.34
N VAL A 37 -15.13 2.21 5.50
CA VAL A 37 -14.11 3.26 5.31
C VAL A 37 -14.78 4.63 5.37
N ARG A 38 -14.09 5.62 5.96
CA ARG A 38 -14.56 7.01 6.04
C ARG A 38 -14.83 7.59 4.64
N ALA A 39 -15.95 8.30 4.51
CA ALA A 39 -16.44 8.80 3.21
C ALA A 39 -15.55 9.90 2.59
N ASP A 40 -14.71 10.55 3.40
CA ASP A 40 -13.77 11.60 2.99
C ASP A 40 -12.36 11.07 2.66
N ALA A 41 -12.12 9.75 2.76
CA ALA A 41 -10.87 9.16 2.30
C ALA A 41 -10.76 9.26 0.78
N ARG A 42 -9.61 9.73 0.29
CA ARG A 42 -9.35 9.88 -1.15
C ARG A 42 -8.43 8.78 -1.67
N LEU A 43 -8.58 8.43 -2.96
CA LEU A 43 -7.75 7.41 -3.59
C LEU A 43 -6.26 7.76 -3.56
N ASP A 44 -5.90 9.02 -3.80
CA ASP A 44 -4.50 9.48 -3.75
C ASP A 44 -3.88 9.30 -2.36
N GLU A 45 -4.63 9.59 -1.29
CA GLU A 45 -4.20 9.33 0.09
C GLU A 45 -3.99 7.83 0.36
N VAL A 46 -4.92 6.99 -0.09
CA VAL A 46 -4.83 5.52 0.07
C VAL A 46 -3.62 4.97 -0.68
N MET A 47 -3.42 5.38 -1.93
CA MET A 47 -2.28 4.93 -2.74
C MET A 47 -0.95 5.37 -2.13
N ALA A 48 -0.86 6.63 -1.67
CA ALA A 48 0.34 7.13 -1.01
C ALA A 48 0.68 6.35 0.27
N LEU A 49 -0.32 6.03 1.10
CA LEU A 49 -0.13 5.23 2.31
C LEU A 49 0.33 3.81 2.00
N VAL A 50 -0.28 3.15 1.00
CA VAL A 50 0.08 1.79 0.60
C VAL A 50 1.50 1.76 0.01
N ALA A 51 1.83 2.70 -0.88
CA ALA A 51 3.15 2.80 -1.50
C ALA A 51 4.24 3.06 -0.47
N ALA A 52 4.05 4.05 0.42
CA ALA A 52 5.03 4.39 1.46
C ALA A 52 5.20 3.24 2.47
N THR A 53 4.12 2.59 2.88
CA THR A 53 4.18 1.45 3.82
C THR A 53 4.86 0.24 3.18
N GLY A 54 4.55 -0.06 1.92
CA GLY A 54 5.18 -1.15 1.17
C GLY A 54 6.67 -0.92 0.95
N HIS A 55 7.04 0.27 0.48
CA HIS A 55 8.44 0.66 0.32
C HIS A 55 9.19 0.62 1.66
N GLY A 56 8.63 1.19 2.73
CA GLY A 56 9.23 1.17 4.07
C GLY A 56 9.44 -0.23 4.63
N ALA A 57 8.49 -1.14 4.41
CA ALA A 57 8.62 -2.54 4.82
C ALA A 57 9.77 -3.27 4.13
N VAL A 58 9.95 -3.03 2.82
CA VAL A 58 11.02 -3.64 2.02
C VAL A 58 12.37 -3.00 2.34
N ALA A 59 12.48 -1.68 2.19
CA ALA A 59 13.73 -0.94 2.38
C ALA A 59 14.23 -1.00 3.83
N GLY A 60 13.30 -0.99 4.80
CA GLY A 60 13.62 -1.05 6.22
C GLY A 60 13.80 -2.46 6.78
N GLY A 61 13.60 -3.51 5.98
CA GLY A 61 13.71 -4.90 6.43
C GLY A 61 12.84 -5.21 7.64
N TRP A 62 11.59 -4.71 7.65
CA TRP A 62 10.72 -4.78 8.82
C TRP A 62 10.42 -6.23 9.20
N SER A 63 10.38 -6.49 10.51
CA SER A 63 9.89 -7.76 11.03
C SER A 63 8.41 -7.96 10.68
N ASP A 64 7.96 -9.21 10.63
CA ASP A 64 6.55 -9.52 10.35
C ASP A 64 5.60 -8.91 11.38
N ASP A 65 6.03 -8.75 12.64
CA ASP A 65 5.25 -8.03 13.65
C ASP A 65 5.10 -6.54 13.30
N LEU A 66 6.21 -5.86 12.95
CA LEU A 66 6.18 -4.45 12.59
C LEU A 66 5.35 -4.21 11.32
N ARG A 67 5.48 -5.08 10.31
CA ARG A 67 4.67 -5.05 9.08
C ARG A 67 3.18 -5.15 9.41
N ARG A 68 2.79 -6.16 10.21
CA ARG A 68 1.40 -6.38 10.63
C ARG A 68 0.86 -5.19 11.40
N ARG A 69 1.57 -4.72 12.43
CA ARG A 69 1.10 -3.60 13.27
C ARG A 69 0.97 -2.31 12.48
N THR A 70 1.89 -2.02 11.57
CA THR A 70 1.83 -0.81 10.74
C THR A 70 0.65 -0.84 9.78
N VAL A 71 0.38 -1.99 9.15
CA VAL A 71 -0.81 -2.16 8.29
C VAL A 71 -2.11 -1.96 9.07
N GLU A 72 -2.19 -2.44 10.32
CA GLU A 72 -3.37 -2.20 11.15
C GLU A 72 -3.54 -0.71 11.49
N LEU A 73 -2.46 0.03 11.75
CA LEU A 73 -2.54 1.49 11.95
C LEU A 73 -3.04 2.22 10.70
N VAL A 74 -2.59 1.81 9.51
CA VAL A 74 -3.07 2.37 8.23
C VAL A 74 -4.56 2.09 8.04
N LYS A 75 -5.03 0.88 8.35
CA LYS A 75 -6.46 0.54 8.30
C LYS A 75 -7.28 1.33 9.32
N ASP A 76 -6.75 1.51 10.54
CA ASP A 76 -7.40 2.28 11.60
C ASP A 76 -7.62 3.74 11.16
N ALA A 77 -6.65 4.34 10.44
CA ALA A 77 -6.77 5.69 9.90
C ALA A 77 -7.87 5.83 8.81
N LEU A 78 -8.24 4.71 8.18
CA LEU A 78 -9.27 4.63 7.16
C LEU A 78 -10.66 4.33 7.73
N ARG A 79 -10.77 3.94 9.01
CA ARG A 79 -12.06 3.57 9.61
C ARG A 79 -13.06 4.73 9.60
N PRO A 80 -14.37 4.43 9.55
CA PRO A 80 -15.42 5.42 9.73
C PRO A 80 -15.27 6.12 11.09
N ARG A 81 -15.61 7.41 11.15
CA ARG A 81 -15.68 8.18 12.40
C ARG A 81 -17.05 8.05 13.04
#